data_AF-A0AAV2A509-F1
#
_entry.id   AF-A0AAV2A509-F1
#
_cell.length_a   1.000
_cell.length_b   1.000
_cell.length_c   1.000
_cell.angle_alpha   90.00
_cell.angle_beta   90.00
_cell.angle_gamma   90.00
#
_symmetry.space_group_name_H-M   'P 1'
#
loop_
_entity.id
_entity.type
_entity.pdbx_description
1 polymer ?
#
loop_
_entity_poly.entity_id
_entity_poly.type
_entity_poly.pdbx_seq_one_letter_code
_entity_poly.pdbx_strand_id
1 'polypeptide(L)'
;MMSDPGIICYQHCQKKEKVFSFKLPEICNFCNVELSNTELRIPPFRVPYPFKDATKEMNTVVIKPTYGDFLHNYKNSTDLHIGVTDSKDMILKSITVIHLF
;
A
#
# COMPACT_ATOMS: atom_id res chain seq x y z
N MET A 1 14.98 -17.55 5.42
CA MET A 1 13.56 -17.51 5.03
C MET A 1 12.94 -16.29 5.70
N MET A 2 12.77 -15.18 4.97
CA MET A 2 11.98 -14.06 5.49
C MET A 2 10.53 -14.41 5.16
N SER A 3 9.78 -14.82 6.18
CA SER A 3 8.34 -15.07 6.10
C SER A 3 7.67 -13.83 5.52
N ASP A 4 6.81 -14.00 4.51
CA ASP A 4 5.99 -12.91 3.98
C ASP A 4 5.24 -12.23 5.15
N PRO A 5 5.58 -10.97 5.49
CA PRO A 5 4.91 -10.29 6.58
C PRO A 5 3.42 -10.09 6.28
N GLY A 6 3.05 -10.04 4.99
CA GLY A 6 1.72 -9.67 4.52
C GLY A 6 1.41 -8.21 4.84
N ILE A 7 0.28 -7.72 4.32
CA ILE A 7 -0.24 -6.39 4.65
C ILE A 7 -1.41 -6.58 5.59
N ILE A 8 -1.42 -5.84 6.70
CA ILE A 8 -2.57 -5.74 7.59
C ILE A 8 -3.36 -4.48 7.30
N CYS A 9 -4.68 -4.57 7.42
CA CYS A 9 -5.59 -3.44 7.42
C CYS A 9 -6.20 -3.31 8.83
N TYR A 10 -6.28 -2.09 9.35
CA TYR A 10 -6.94 -1.79 10.62
C TYR A 10 -7.56 -0.38 10.62
N GLN A 11 -8.41 -0.10 11.61
CA GLN A 11 -9.01 1.23 11.80
C GLN A 11 -9.09 1.57 13.28
N HIS A 12 -8.65 2.79 13.64
CA HIS A 12 -8.65 3.30 15.00
C HIS A 12 -9.62 4.50 15.16
N CYS A 13 -9.08 5.73 15.27
CA CYS A 13 -9.86 6.92 15.63
C CYS A 13 -10.60 7.56 14.44
N GLN A 14 -10.11 7.41 13.22
CA GLN A 14 -10.72 7.99 12.01
C GLN A 14 -11.73 7.03 11.38
N LYS A 15 -13.01 7.42 11.27
CA LYS A 15 -14.08 6.55 10.70
C LYS A 15 -13.90 6.31 9.20
N LYS A 16 -13.32 7.28 8.50
CA LYS A 16 -13.17 7.27 7.04
C LYS A 16 -11.84 6.68 6.58
N GLU A 17 -10.83 6.67 7.46
CA GLU A 17 -9.50 6.19 7.11
C GLU A 17 -9.32 4.72 7.53
N LYS A 18 -8.84 3.91 6.59
CA LYS A 18 -8.28 2.59 6.87
C LYS A 18 -6.77 2.69 6.75
N VAL A 19 -6.05 2.06 7.66
CA VAL A 19 -4.59 2.06 7.64
C VAL A 19 -4.11 0.71 7.15
N PHE A 20 -3.21 0.74 6.18
CA PHE A 20 -2.52 -0.44 5.66
C PHE A 20 -1.06 -0.37 6.09
N SER A 21 -0.53 -1.47 6.61
CA SER A 21 0.86 -1.53 7.11
C SER A 21 1.35 -2.98 7.13
N PHE A 22 2.66 -3.20 7.25
CA PHE A 22 3.22 -4.55 7.44
C PHE A 22 3.18 -5.02 8.90
N LYS A 23 3.06 -4.08 9.83
CA LYS A 23 2.93 -4.32 11.27
C LYS A 23 2.08 -3.23 11.90
N LEU A 24 1.35 -3.58 12.95
CA LEU A 24 0.60 -2.58 13.71
C LEU A 24 1.62 -1.66 14.40
N PRO A 25 1.57 -0.33 14.18
CA PRO A 25 2.45 0.58 14.90
C PRO A 25 2.03 0.66 16.37
N GLU A 26 2.97 1.02 17.24
CA GLU A 26 2.66 1.21 18.67
C GLU A 26 1.76 2.44 18.89
N ILE A 27 1.89 3.46 18.05
CA ILE A 27 1.18 4.74 18.17
C ILE A 27 0.35 5.00 16.91
N CYS A 28 -0.85 5.53 17.09
CA CYS A 28 -1.70 5.95 15.98
C CYS A 28 -1.20 7.25 15.33
N ASN A 29 -0.88 7.20 14.04
CA ASN A 29 -0.39 8.36 13.28
C ASN A 29 -1.38 9.54 13.15
N PHE A 30 -2.63 9.39 13.61
CA PHE A 30 -3.65 10.44 13.49
C PHE A 30 -3.98 11.13 14.82
N CYS A 31 -3.96 10.39 15.93
CA CYS A 31 -4.31 10.91 17.25
C CYS A 31 -3.20 10.78 18.29
N ASN A 32 -2.07 10.17 17.92
CA ASN A 32 -0.91 9.92 18.78
C ASN A 32 -1.20 9.11 20.05
N VAL A 33 -2.27 8.31 20.06
CA VAL A 33 -2.61 7.39 21.15
C VAL A 33 -2.02 6.00 20.88
N GLU A 34 -1.63 5.31 21.95
CA GLU A 34 -1.09 3.95 21.91
C GLU A 34 -2.14 2.93 21.42
N LEU A 35 -1.77 2.08 20.46
CA LEU A 35 -2.67 1.10 19.84
C LEU A 35 -2.71 -0.24 20.58
N SER A 36 -1.72 -0.53 21.43
CA SER A 36 -1.60 -1.79 22.18
C SER A 36 -2.77 -2.03 23.15
N ASN A 37 -3.27 -0.94 23.76
CA ASN A 37 -4.27 -0.96 24.82
C ASN A 37 -5.57 -0.22 24.46
N THR A 38 -5.76 0.12 23.18
CA THR A 38 -6.95 0.85 22.72
C THR A 38 -7.81 -0.01 21.80
N GLU A 39 -9.13 0.10 21.94
CA GLU A 39 -10.06 -0.60 21.07
C GLU A 39 -9.99 -0.05 19.64
N LEU A 40 -9.68 -0.94 18.69
CA LEU A 40 -9.71 -0.65 17.27
C LEU A 40 -11.13 -0.85 16.74
N ARG A 41 -11.63 0.13 15.98
CA ARG A 41 -12.92 0.00 15.27
C ARG A 41 -12.96 -1.18 14.32
N ILE A 42 -11.84 -1.41 13.63
CA ILE A 42 -11.63 -2.59 12.81
C ILE A 42 -10.34 -3.23 13.32
N PRO A 43 -10.40 -4.44 13.91
CA PRO A 43 -9.22 -5.13 14.39
C PRO A 43 -8.28 -5.45 13.21
N PRO A 44 -6.97 -5.61 13.47
CA PRO A 44 -6.02 -5.86 12.40
C PRO A 44 -6.30 -7.21 11.74
N PHE A 45 -6.47 -7.20 10.42
CA PHE A 45 -6.60 -8.42 9.63
C PHE A 45 -5.68 -8.37 8.42
N ARG A 46 -5.18 -9.54 8.01
CA ARG A 46 -4.37 -9.65 6.79
C ARG A 46 -5.27 -9.49 5.57
N VAL A 47 -4.88 -8.59 4.66
CA VAL A 47 -5.50 -8.50 3.35
C VAL A 47 -4.85 -9.51 2.41
N PRO A 48 -5.59 -10.01 1.38
CA PRO A 48 -4.96 -10.72 0.28
C PRO A 48 -3.80 -9.88 -0.28
N TYR A 49 -2.67 -10.54 -0.57
CA TYR A 49 -1.49 -9.85 -1.06
C TYR A 49 -1.83 -9.11 -2.37
N PRO A 50 -1.77 -7.77 -2.39
CA PRO A 50 -2.23 -6.99 -3.54
C PRO A 50 -1.21 -7.01 -4.69
N PHE A 51 0.04 -7.38 -4.42
CA PHE A 51 1.08 -7.49 -5.43
C PHE A 51 1.13 -8.90 -5.97
N LYS A 52 0.48 -9.12 -7.10
CA LYS A 52 0.71 -10.36 -7.83
C LYS A 52 1.93 -10.21 -8.73
N ASP A 53 2.57 -11.33 -8.99
CA ASP A 53 3.63 -11.40 -9.99
C ASP A 53 3.05 -10.96 -11.33
N ALA A 54 3.50 -9.79 -11.81
CA ALA A 54 2.91 -9.18 -12.98
C ALA A 54 3.03 -10.09 -14.22
N THR A 55 4.10 -10.88 -14.27
CA THR A 55 4.38 -11.78 -15.39
C THR A 55 3.45 -13.00 -15.43
N LYS A 56 2.59 -13.18 -14.42
CA LYS A 56 1.66 -14.31 -14.29
C LYS A 56 0.20 -13.91 -14.42
N GLU A 57 -0.11 -12.64 -14.60
CA GLU A 57 -1.48 -12.10 -14.62
C GLU A 57 -1.73 -11.34 -15.93
N MET A 58 -2.87 -11.60 -16.59
CA MET A 58 -3.12 -11.10 -17.95
C MET A 58 -3.37 -9.59 -18.03
N ASN A 59 -3.68 -8.92 -16.92
CA ASN A 59 -3.90 -7.48 -16.85
C ASN A 59 -3.36 -6.95 -15.52
N THR A 60 -2.31 -6.11 -15.56
CA THR A 60 -1.67 -5.62 -14.35
C THR A 60 -1.40 -4.12 -14.44
N VAL A 61 -1.50 -3.44 -13.30
CA VAL A 61 -1.11 -2.03 -13.16
C VAL A 61 0.14 -2.00 -12.29
N VAL A 62 1.24 -1.52 -12.87
CA VAL A 62 2.49 -1.39 -12.14
C VAL A 62 2.54 -0.01 -11.51
N ILE A 63 2.55 0.02 -10.19
CA ILE A 63 2.70 1.25 -9.41
C ILE A 63 4.10 1.25 -8.79
N LYS A 64 4.95 2.16 -9.25
CA LYS A 64 6.31 2.30 -8.74
C LYS A 64 6.57 3.76 -8.34
N PRO A 65 6.84 4.06 -7.06
CA PRO A 65 7.34 5.38 -6.69
C PRO A 65 8.74 5.58 -7.27
N THR A 66 9.12 6.83 -7.49
CA THR A 66 10.45 7.20 -7.97
C THR A 66 11.56 6.68 -7.06
N TYR A 67 11.35 6.71 -5.73
CA TYR A 67 12.27 6.18 -4.72
C TYR A 67 11.56 5.23 -3.77
N GLY A 68 12.21 4.10 -3.44
CA GLY A 68 11.69 3.11 -2.49
C GLY A 68 10.52 2.29 -3.02
N ASP A 69 9.59 1.91 -2.14
CA ASP A 69 8.38 1.15 -2.47
C ASP A 69 7.07 1.89 -2.12
N PHE A 70 5.98 1.47 -2.75
CA PHE A 70 4.68 2.15 -2.68
C PHE A 70 4.10 2.19 -1.26
N LEU A 71 4.39 1.22 -0.40
CA LEU A 71 3.75 1.14 0.92
C LEU A 71 4.54 1.84 2.00
N HIS A 72 5.87 1.88 1.89
CA HIS A 72 6.74 2.45 2.91
C HIS A 72 7.22 3.87 2.58
N ASN A 73 7.43 4.18 1.31
CA ASN A 73 8.14 5.40 0.91
C ASN A 73 7.26 6.39 0.14
N TYR A 74 6.11 5.95 -0.37
CA TYR A 74 5.18 6.83 -1.03
C TYR A 74 4.58 7.82 -0.03
N LYS A 75 4.70 9.11 -0.37
CA LYS A 75 3.97 10.22 0.23
C LYS A 75 3.11 10.85 -0.87
N ASN A 76 1.99 11.49 -0.53
CA ASN A 76 1.17 12.19 -1.55
C ASN A 76 1.98 13.21 -2.38
N SER A 77 3.10 13.72 -1.82
CA SER A 77 4.00 14.65 -2.51
C SER A 77 5.11 13.98 -3.35
N THR A 78 5.16 12.65 -3.45
CA THR A 78 6.17 11.94 -4.28
C THR A 78 5.60 11.57 -5.64
N ASP A 79 6.43 11.73 -6.67
CA ASP A 79 6.09 11.32 -8.02
C ASP A 79 5.79 9.82 -8.09
N LEU A 80 4.66 9.50 -8.74
CA LEU A 80 4.22 8.14 -8.98
C LEU A 80 4.34 7.83 -10.47
N HIS A 81 5.05 6.75 -10.80
CA HIS A 81 5.05 6.20 -12.16
C HIS A 81 4.00 5.10 -12.23
N ILE A 82 3.05 5.23 -13.17
CA ILE A 82 2.04 4.21 -13.44
C ILE A 82 2.24 3.70 -14.86
N GLY A 83 2.48 2.39 -14.98
CA GLY A 83 2.59 1.70 -16.25
C GLY A 83 1.39 0.79 -16.48
N VAL A 84 0.82 0.87 -17.69
CA VAL A 84 -0.14 -0.15 -18.17
C VAL A 84 0.62 -1.10 -19.08
N THR A 85 0.63 -2.38 -18.73
CA THR A 85 1.22 -3.45 -19.54
C THR A 85 0.15 -4.24 -20.27
N ASP A 86 0.52 -4.80 -21.42
CA ASP A 86 -0.25 -5.91 -22.00
C ASP A 86 0.10 -7.24 -21.32
N SER A 87 -0.59 -8.32 -21.72
CA SER A 87 -0.38 -9.67 -21.22
C SER A 87 0.98 -10.29 -21.58
N LYS A 88 1.86 -9.55 -22.26
CA LYS A 88 3.24 -9.95 -22.58
C LYS A 88 4.27 -9.09 -21.84
N ASP A 89 3.86 -8.41 -20.77
CA ASP A 89 4.67 -7.51 -19.95
C ASP A 89 5.26 -6.32 -20.72
N MET A 90 4.75 -6.03 -21.93
CA MET A 90 5.18 -4.87 -22.69
C MET A 90 4.44 -3.65 -22.14
N ILE A 91 5.19 -2.66 -21.64
CA ILE A 91 4.62 -1.39 -21.22
C ILE A 91 4.06 -0.69 -22.46
N LEU A 92 2.74 -0.68 -22.59
CA LEU A 92 2.05 -0.05 -23.71
C LEU A 92 2.14 1.48 -23.62
N LYS A 93 2.00 2.00 -22.39
CA LYS A 93 2.14 3.43 -22.07
C LYS A 93 2.66 3.58 -20.64
N SER A 94 3.75 4.35 -20.49
CA SER A 94 4.23 4.86 -19.21
C SER A 94 3.64 6.27 -19.05
N ILE A 95 2.76 6.47 -18.07
CA ILE A 95 2.39 7.81 -17.64
C ILE A 95 3.29 8.15 -16.46
N THR A 96 4.22 9.06 -16.69
CA THR A 96 4.91 9.74 -15.60
C THR A 96 4.10 10.99 -15.28
N VAL A 97 3.87 11.21 -13.98
CA VAL A 97 3.12 12.31 -13.35
C VAL A 97 1.63 12.00 -13.14
N ILE A 98 1.32 11.61 -11.90
CA ILE A 98 0.08 12.03 -11.25
C ILE A 98 0.50 12.80 -9.99
N HIS A 99 0.27 14.11 -9.98
CA HIS A 99 0.16 14.85 -8.71
C HIS A 99 -1.15 14.42 -8.06
N LEU A 100 -1.06 13.54 -7.06
CA LEU A 100 -2.19 13.23 -6.19
C LEU A 100 -2.23 14.31 -5.09
N PHE A 101 -3.10 15.29 -5.27
CA PHE A 101 -3.41 16.30 -4.26
C PHE A 101 -3.93 15.66 -2.97
#